data_AF-R5ASL9-F1
#
_entry.id   AF-R5ASL9-F1
#
_cell.length_a   1.000
_cell.length_b   1.000
_cell.length_c   1.000
_cell.angle_alpha   90.00
_cell.angle_beta   90.00
_cell.angle_gamma   90.00
#
_symmetry.space_group_name_H-M   'P 1'
#
loop_
_entity.id
_entity.type
_entity.pdbx_description
1 polymer ?
#
loop_
_entity_poly.entity_id
_entity_poly.type
_entity_poly.pdbx_seq_one_letter_code
_entity_poly.pdbx_strand_id
1 'polypeptide(L)' 'MLTAGQLKMASMIIIGADNRLIARTLNISAESVWKGRYRLRQRLGLDNSVKLEDYLRDYARSHRSRL' A
#
# COMPACT_ATOMS: atom_id res chain seq x y z
N MET A 1 7.40 -12.06 -3.28
CA MET A 1 7.35 -11.61 -1.88
C MET A 1 7.51 -10.09 -1.79
N LEU A 2 6.75 -9.43 -0.91
CA LEU A 2 6.91 -8.00 -0.62
C LEU A 2 8.04 -7.80 0.40
N THR A 3 8.75 -6.67 0.30
CA THR A 3 9.76 -6.29 1.31
C THR A 3 9.07 -5.72 2.56
N ALA A 4 9.78 -5.65 3.69
CA ALA A 4 9.25 -5.05 4.92
C ALA A 4 8.78 -3.59 4.72
N GLY A 5 9.53 -2.79 3.94
CA GLY A 5 9.12 -1.42 3.62
C GLY A 5 7.84 -1.36 2.76
N GLN A 6 7.66 -2.29 1.83
CA GLN A 6 6.44 -2.39 1.03
C GLN A 6 5.23 -2.85 1.84
N LEU A 7 5.42 -3.79 2.76
CA LEU A 7 4.39 -4.20 3.70
C LEU A 7 3.95 -3.03 4.58
N LYS A 8 4.91 -2.27 5.14
CA LYS A 8 4.60 -1.10 5.97
C LYS A 8 3.87 -0.01 5.18
N MET A 9 4.28 0.24 3.93
CA MET A 9 3.55 1.14 3.02
C MET A 9 2.12 0.65 2.76
N ALA A 10 1.93 -0.64 2.46
CA ALA A 10 0.61 -1.22 2.25
C ALA A 10 -0.29 -1.11 3.50
N SER A 11 0.24 -1.39 4.69
CA SER A 11 -0.46 -1.22 5.96
C SER A 11 -0.89 0.24 6.18
N MET A 12 -0.02 1.20 5.86
CA MET A 12 -0.35 2.62 5.96
C MET A 12 -1.44 3.04 4.97
N ILE A 13 -1.43 2.48 3.75
CA ILE A 13 -2.48 2.71 2.76
C ILE A 13 -3.83 2.17 3.26
N ILE A 14 -3.84 0.97 3.86
CA ILE A 14 -5.06 0.35 4.41
C ILE A 14 -5.73 1.28 5.43
N ILE A 15 -4.96 1.86 6.35
CA ILE A 15 -5.48 2.79 7.38
C ILE A 15 -5.80 4.19 6.84
N GLY A 16 -5.61 4.44 5.53
CA GLY A 16 -5.93 5.73 4.90
C GLY A 16 -4.90 6.83 5.13
N ALA A 17 -3.64 6.49 5.43
CA ALA A 17 -2.58 7.47 5.53
C ALA A 17 -2.33 8.16 4.18
N ASP A 18 -2.20 9.48 4.20
CA ASP A 18 -1.82 10.24 3.00
C ASP A 18 -0.34 10.04 2.63
N ASN A 19 0.04 10.44 1.41
CA ASN A 19 1.41 10.29 0.92
C ASN A 19 2.45 11.04 1.79
N ARG A 20 2.06 12.14 2.45
CA ARG A 20 2.96 12.93 3.30
C ARG A 20 3.25 12.22 4.62
N LEU A 21 2.25 11.57 5.20
CA LEU A 21 2.38 10.74 6.38
C LEU A 21 3.19 9.48 6.05
N ILE A 22 2.92 8.82 4.91
CA ILE A 22 3.71 7.68 4.44
C ILE A 22 5.19 8.05 4.27
N ALA A 23 5.47 9.17 3.60
CA ALA A 23 6.83 9.66 3.39
C ALA A 23 7.58 9.87 4.72
N ARG A 24 6.95 10.57 5.68
CA ARG A 24 7.52 10.83 7.00
C ARG A 24 7.75 9.54 7.79
N THR A 25 6.76 8.65 7.84
CA THR A 25 6.84 7.41 8.63
C THR A 25 7.87 6.43 8.08
N LEU A 26 8.05 6.39 6.76
CA LEU A 26 9.05 5.54 6.11
C LEU A 26 10.40 6.23 5.94
N ASN A 27 10.53 7.50 6.33
CA ASN A 27 11.70 8.34 6.12
C ASN A 27 12.21 8.32 4.66
N ILE A 28 11.30 8.54 3.71
CA ILE A 28 11.58 8.59 2.26
C ILE A 28 10.95 9.83 1.63
N SER A 29 11.35 10.17 0.41
CA SER A 29 10.74 11.28 -0.32
C SER A 29 9.30 10.96 -0.75
N ALA A 30 8.48 11.99 -0.96
CA ALA A 30 7.13 11.82 -1.53
C ALA A 30 7.18 11.13 -2.90
N GLU A 31 8.18 11.42 -3.73
CA GLU A 31 8.41 10.75 -5.02
C GLU A 31 8.66 9.24 -4.83
N SER A 32 9.44 8.85 -3.82
CA SER A 32 9.64 7.44 -3.47
C SER A 32 8.34 6.77 -3.03
N VAL A 33 7.41 7.49 -2.39
CA VAL A 33 6.06 6.96 -2.10
C VAL A 33 5.30 6.68 -3.39
N TRP A 34 5.27 7.62 -4.35
CA TRP A 34 4.61 7.41 -5.65
C TRP A 34 5.16 6.19 -6.39
N LYS A 35 6.49 6.10 -6.52
CA LYS A 35 7.16 4.93 -7.14
C LYS A 35 6.90 3.65 -6.35
N GLY A 36 6.86 3.73 -5.02
CA GLY A 36 6.54 2.61 -4.13
C GLY A 36 5.13 2.06 -4.35
N ARG A 37 4.13 2.94 -4.45
CA ARG A 37 2.74 2.60 -4.76
C ARG A 37 2.63 1.97 -6.14
N TYR A 38 3.31 2.50 -7.15
CA TYR A 38 3.34 1.91 -8.49
C TYR A 38 3.93 0.48 -8.47
N ARG A 39 5.08 0.29 -7.82
CA ARG A 39 5.69 -1.05 -7.68
C ARG A 39 4.82 -2.01 -6.89
N LEU A 40 4.10 -1.54 -5.86
CA LEU A 40 3.12 -2.34 -5.13
C LEU A 40 2.03 -2.86 -6.08
N ARG A 41 1.48 -2.00 -6.95
CA ARG A 41 0.48 -2.42 -7.96
C ARG A 41 1.03 -3.51 -8.87
N GLN A 42 2.23 -3.30 -9.42
CA GLN A 42 2.88 -4.28 -10.31
C GLN A 42 3.11 -5.62 -9.61
N ARG A 43 3.59 -5.62 -8.36
CA ARG A 43 3.84 -6.85 -7.59
C ARG A 43 2.56 -7.58 -7.21
N LEU A 44 1.43 -6.87 -7.10
CA LEU A 44 0.11 -7.43 -6.84
C LEU A 44 -0.64 -7.82 -8.12
N GLY A 45 -0.05 -7.58 -9.31
CA GLY A 45 -0.69 -7.89 -10.59
C GLY A 45 -1.93 -7.04 -10.88
N LEU A 46 -2.03 -5.83 -10.32
CA LEU A 46 -3.20 -4.96 -10.49
C LEU A 46 -3.11 -4.17 -11.79
N ASP A 47 -4.15 -4.25 -12.60
CA ASP A 47 -4.33 -3.37 -13.76
C ASP A 47 -4.73 -1.95 -13.33
N ASN A 48 -4.81 -1.02 -14.30
CA ASN A 48 -5.15 0.38 -14.05
C ASN A 48 -6.62 0.64 -13.68
N SER A 49 -7.52 -0.32 -13.88
CA SER A 49 -8.92 -0.22 -13.47
C SER A 49 -9.10 -0.42 -11.96
N VAL A 50 -8.18 -1.16 -11.32
CA VAL A 50 -8.24 -1.42 -9.88
C VAL A 50 -7.54 -0.33 -9.08
N LYS A 51 -8.23 0.32 -8.14
CA LYS A 51 -7.59 1.24 -7.18
C LYS A 51 -6.83 0.46 -6.12
N LEU A 52 -5.58 0.85 -5.86
CA LEU A 52 -4.71 0.15 -4.91
C LEU A 52 -5.28 0.18 -3.48
N GLU A 53 -5.86 1.30 -3.06
CA GLU A 53 -6.46 1.45 -1.73
C GLU A 53 -7.63 0.49 -1.51
N ASP A 54 -8.55 0.44 -2.47
CA ASP A 54 -9.74 -0.39 -2.39
C ASP A 54 -9.36 -1.86 -2.31
N TYR A 55 -8.46 -2.31 -3.20
CA TYR A 55 -7.92 -3.67 -3.18
C TYR A 55 -7.31 -4.04 -1.83
N LEU A 56 -6.43 -3.20 -1.28
CA LEU A 56 -5.75 -3.49 -0.01
C LEU A 56 -6.73 -3.49 1.17
N ARG A 57 -7.75 -2.63 1.15
CA ARG A 57 -8.78 -2.58 2.20
C ARG A 57 -9.68 -3.81 2.16
N ASP A 58 -10.09 -4.26 0.97
CA ASP A 58 -10.91 -5.45 0.83
C ASP A 58 -10.14 -6.73 1.17
N TYR A 59 -8.85 -6.78 0.79
CA TYR A 59 -7.93 -7.81 1.27
C TYR A 59 -7.86 -7.85 2.80
N ALA A 60 -7.69 -6.69 3.46
CA ALA A 60 -7.64 -6.63 4.91
C ALA A 60 -8.97 -7.04 5.59
N ARG A 61 -10.12 -6.67 5.02
CA ARG A 61 -11.45 -7.05 5.54
C ARG A 61 -11.69 -8.55 5.44
N SER A 62 -11.43 -9.14 4.27
CA SER A 62 -11.64 -10.58 4.01
C SER A 62 -10.76 -11.50 4.87
N HIS A 63 -9.62 -11.00 5.36
CA HIS A 63 -8.71 -11.75 6.22
C HIS A 63 -8.93 -11.46 7.71
N ARG A 64 -9.61 -10.36 8.06
CA ARG A 64 -9.94 -10.03 9.46
C ARG A 64 -11.14 -10.82 9.98
N SER A 65 -11.99 -11.34 9.10
CA SER A 65 -13.15 -12.20 9.43
C SER A 65 -12.78 -13.66 9.74
N ARG A 66 -11.49 -13.99 9.84
CA ARG A 66 -10.99 -15.33 10.24
C ARG A 66 -10.42 -15.38 11.66
N LEU A 67 -10.69 -14.35 12.47
CA LEU A 67 -10.43 -14.28 13.90
C LEU A 67 -11.77 -14.16 14.62
#